data_AF-F9Q807-F1
#
_entry.id   AF-F9Q807-F1
#
_cell.length_a   1.000
_cell.length_b   1.000
_cell.length_c   1.000
_cell.angle_alpha   90.00
_cell.angle_beta   90.00
_cell.angle_gamma   90.00
#
_symmetry.space_group_name_H-M   'P 1'
#
loop_
_entity.id
_entity.type
_entity.pdbx_description
1 polymer ?
#
loop_
_entity_poly.entity_id
_entity_poly.type
_entity_poly.pdbx_seq_one_letter_code
_entity_poly.pdbx_strand_id
1 'polypeptide(L)'
;MNSHGGKMFYVTNRKDSNEKAGTIDDMKRLGFNGVEESALYLKKDKSAKAARFAEIEKQGYEIVLYVGDNLDDFGDSVYGKLNAERRNFVAQNQGKFGKTYIVLPNPNYGGFEGGLAKDYFKGDSAAKVQNRLENVRAWDGK
;
A
#
# COMPACT_ATOMS: atom_id res chain seq x y z
N MET A 1 5.93 -7.88 18.42
CA MET A 1 5.22 -6.59 18.38
C MET A 1 4.13 -6.54 19.44
N ASN A 2 2.98 -7.20 19.24
CA ASN A 2 1.86 -7.19 20.20
C ASN A 2 2.18 -7.70 21.63
N SER A 3 3.17 -8.60 21.77
CA SER A 3 3.63 -9.11 23.08
C SER A 3 4.82 -8.36 23.67
N HIS A 4 5.29 -7.29 23.03
CA HIS A 4 6.52 -6.58 23.37
C HIS A 4 6.29 -5.05 23.43
N GLY A 5 5.15 -4.62 23.96
CA GLY A 5 4.83 -3.20 24.17
C GLY A 5 4.37 -2.42 22.94
N GLY A 6 4.17 -3.08 21.79
CA GLY A 6 3.62 -2.45 20.59
C GLY A 6 2.19 -2.89 20.28
N LYS A 7 1.51 -2.14 19.40
CA LYS A 7 0.19 -2.49 18.84
C LYS A 7 0.18 -2.53 17.32
N MET A 8 -0.13 -3.69 16.73
CA MET A 8 -0.34 -3.81 15.28
C MET A 8 -1.69 -3.23 14.88
N PHE A 9 -1.67 -2.39 13.83
CA PHE A 9 -2.87 -1.91 13.15
C PHE A 9 -2.84 -2.36 11.68
N TYR A 10 -3.98 -2.83 11.19
CA TYR A 10 -4.13 -3.35 9.83
C TYR A 10 -4.89 -2.35 8.98
N VAL A 11 -4.15 -1.46 8.30
CA VAL A 11 -4.72 -0.45 7.39
C VAL A 11 -4.78 -1.01 5.97
N THR A 12 -5.96 -1.44 5.55
CA THR A 12 -6.15 -2.25 4.33
C THR A 12 -7.22 -1.70 3.40
N ASN A 13 -7.08 -1.95 2.10
CA ASN A 13 -8.08 -1.55 1.10
C ASN A 13 -9.13 -2.62 0.79
N ARG A 14 -9.14 -3.73 1.55
CA ARG A 14 -10.34 -4.56 1.69
C ARG A 14 -11.50 -3.73 2.24
N LYS A 15 -12.71 -3.97 1.75
CA LYS A 15 -13.92 -3.21 2.05
C LYS A 15 -14.47 -3.55 3.43
N ASP A 16 -14.76 -2.51 4.21
CA ASP A 16 -15.32 -2.65 5.55
C ASP A 16 -16.69 -3.34 5.55
N SER A 17 -17.52 -3.02 4.55
CA SER A 17 -18.93 -3.43 4.49
C SER A 17 -19.18 -4.91 4.19
N ASN A 18 -18.30 -5.55 3.42
CA ASN A 18 -18.56 -6.92 2.95
C ASN A 18 -17.33 -7.84 2.92
N GLU A 19 -16.12 -7.33 3.19
CA GLU A 19 -14.90 -8.15 3.20
C GLU A 19 -14.31 -8.31 4.61
N LYS A 20 -14.85 -7.61 5.63
CA LYS A 20 -14.36 -7.64 7.02
C LYS A 20 -14.40 -9.03 7.64
N ALA A 21 -15.57 -9.68 7.63
CA ALA A 21 -15.78 -10.95 8.33
C ALA A 21 -14.79 -12.03 7.84
N GLY A 22 -14.69 -12.23 6.52
CA GLY A 22 -13.73 -13.17 5.94
C GLY A 22 -12.28 -12.79 6.19
N THR A 23 -11.96 -11.49 6.25
CA THR A 23 -10.61 -11.02 6.60
C THR A 23 -10.23 -11.41 8.02
N ILE A 24 -11.11 -11.16 8.99
CA ILE A 24 -10.85 -11.51 10.39
C ILE A 24 -10.74 -13.02 10.56
N ASP A 25 -11.62 -13.79 9.91
CA ASP A 25 -11.60 -15.25 9.98
C ASP A 25 -10.28 -15.84 9.43
N ASP A 26 -9.86 -15.40 8.25
CA ASP A 26 -8.58 -15.81 7.65
C ASP A 26 -7.39 -15.48 8.56
N MET A 27 -7.35 -14.27 9.12
CA MET A 27 -6.26 -13.85 10.00
C MET A 27 -6.21 -14.69 11.28
N LYS A 28 -7.36 -14.98 11.90
CA LYS A 28 -7.44 -15.88 13.06
C LYS A 28 -6.97 -17.29 12.70
N ARG A 29 -7.44 -17.83 11.58
CA ARG A 29 -7.06 -19.15 11.07
C ARG A 29 -5.56 -19.27 10.79
N LEU A 30 -4.92 -18.19 10.33
CA LEU A 30 -3.48 -18.11 10.10
C LEU A 30 -2.66 -17.80 11.37
N GLY A 31 -3.31 -17.67 12.53
CA GLY A 31 -2.63 -17.49 13.81
C GLY A 31 -2.21 -16.04 14.12
N PHE A 32 -2.78 -15.05 13.44
CA PHE A 32 -2.52 -13.65 13.79
C PHE A 32 -3.18 -13.31 15.14
N ASN A 33 -2.37 -12.83 16.08
CA ASN A 33 -2.85 -12.32 17.36
C ASN A 33 -3.23 -10.83 17.26
N GLY A 34 -4.20 -10.38 18.07
CA GLY A 34 -4.60 -8.98 18.14
C GLY A 34 -5.36 -8.50 16.89
N VAL A 35 -6.33 -9.30 16.43
CA VAL A 35 -7.16 -9.06 15.23
C VAL A 35 -8.60 -8.72 15.59
N GLU A 36 -8.80 -8.09 16.74
CA GLU A 36 -10.08 -7.49 17.10
C GLU A 36 -10.39 -6.26 16.22
N GLU A 37 -11.67 -5.91 16.09
CA GLU A 37 -12.13 -4.92 15.10
C GLU A 37 -11.46 -3.55 15.21
N SER A 38 -11.09 -3.12 16.43
CA SER A 38 -10.40 -1.84 16.65
C SER A 38 -8.98 -1.79 16.10
N ALA A 39 -8.36 -2.95 15.82
CA ALA A 39 -7.06 -3.02 15.16
C ALA A 39 -7.17 -2.91 13.63
N LEU A 40 -8.38 -2.95 13.06
CA LEU A 40 -8.59 -3.06 11.61
C LEU A 40 -9.18 -1.77 11.02
N TYR A 41 -8.42 -1.12 10.12
CA TYR A 41 -8.81 0.09 9.41
C TYR A 41 -9.05 -0.21 7.92
N LEU A 42 -10.20 -0.83 7.64
CA LEU A 42 -10.62 -1.21 6.29
C LEU A 42 -11.06 0.01 5.46
N LYS A 43 -11.13 -0.17 4.15
CA LYS A 43 -11.63 0.86 3.23
C LYS A 43 -13.14 1.03 3.40
N LYS A 44 -13.54 2.28 3.61
CA LYS A 44 -14.93 2.74 3.51
C LYS A 44 -15.14 3.36 2.12
N ASP A 45 -14.80 4.64 1.98
CA ASP A 45 -14.96 5.45 0.77
C ASP A 45 -13.65 5.64 -0.01
N LYS A 46 -12.52 5.87 0.69
CA LYS A 46 -11.24 6.23 0.07
C LYS A 46 -10.20 5.11 0.16
N SER A 47 -9.49 4.90 -0.95
CA SER A 47 -8.34 3.97 -1.00
C SER A 47 -7.05 4.58 -0.46
N ALA A 48 -6.93 5.91 -0.45
CA ALA A 48 -5.83 6.63 0.20
C ALA A 48 -5.82 6.33 1.72
N LYS A 49 -4.63 6.23 2.33
CA LYS A 49 -4.47 5.65 3.67
C LYS A 49 -4.12 6.68 4.75
N ALA A 50 -3.63 7.87 4.40
CA ALA A 50 -3.15 8.82 5.41
C ALA A 50 -4.22 9.23 6.43
N ALA A 51 -5.49 9.35 6.01
CA ALA A 51 -6.58 9.63 6.94
C ALA A 51 -6.73 8.57 8.04
N ARG A 52 -6.53 7.28 7.69
CA ARG A 52 -6.59 6.16 8.64
C ARG A 52 -5.35 6.10 9.53
N PHE A 53 -4.18 6.48 9.03
CA PHE A 53 -2.99 6.67 9.87
C PHE A 53 -3.21 7.79 10.90
N ALA A 54 -3.78 8.93 10.49
CA ALA A 54 -4.10 10.02 11.40
C ALA A 54 -5.15 9.64 12.46
N GLU A 55 -6.09 8.74 12.16
CA GLU A 55 -7.04 8.20 13.15
C GLU A 55 -6.33 7.38 14.25
N ILE A 56 -5.31 6.60 13.87
CA ILE A 56 -4.48 5.85 14.82
C ILE A 56 -3.67 6.83 15.70
N GLU A 57 -3.06 7.85 15.10
CA GLU A 57 -2.28 8.86 15.85
C GLU A 57 -3.15 9.66 16.83
N LYS A 58 -4.39 10.00 16.47
CA LYS A 58 -5.35 10.69 17.35
C LYS A 58 -5.71 9.91 18.61
N GLN A 59 -5.50 8.59 18.62
CA GLN A 59 -5.68 7.76 19.82
C GLN A 59 -4.45 7.78 20.75
N GLY A 60 -3.42 8.56 20.42
CA GLY A 60 -2.20 8.69 21.21
C GLY A 60 -1.10 7.69 20.83
N TYR A 61 -1.21 7.01 19.68
CA TYR A 61 -0.16 6.14 19.17
C TYR A 61 0.85 6.93 18.34
N GLU A 62 2.12 6.60 18.48
CA GLU A 62 3.16 6.99 17.53
C GLU A 62 3.39 5.83 16.54
N ILE A 63 3.23 6.09 15.24
CA ILE A 63 3.49 5.06 14.21
C ILE A 63 4.99 5.01 13.93
N VAL A 64 5.67 4.07 14.58
CA VAL A 64 7.14 3.90 14.46
C VAL A 64 7.57 3.09 13.23
N LEU A 65 6.65 2.37 12.59
CA LEU A 65 6.94 1.47 11.47
C LEU A 65 5.73 1.35 10.52
N TYR A 66 6.00 1.36 9.22
CA TYR A 66 5.04 1.02 8.17
C TYR A 66 5.54 -0.19 7.39
N VAL A 67 4.63 -1.11 7.04
CA VAL A 67 4.94 -2.32 6.27
C VAL A 67 3.93 -2.44 5.13
N GLY A 68 4.42 -2.63 3.91
CA GLY A 68 3.55 -2.72 2.74
C GLY A 68 4.27 -3.12 1.45
N ASP A 69 3.49 -3.48 0.44
CA ASP A 69 3.97 -3.79 -0.91
C ASP A 69 3.82 -2.59 -1.87
N ASN A 70 3.13 -1.53 -1.44
CA ASN A 70 2.91 -0.32 -2.22
C ASN A 70 3.48 0.92 -1.48
N LEU A 71 4.06 1.89 -2.20
CA LEU A 71 4.49 3.17 -1.62
C LEU A 71 3.35 3.94 -0.94
N ASP A 72 2.11 3.73 -1.41
CA ASP A 72 0.91 4.35 -0.82
C ASP A 72 0.59 3.78 0.58
N ASP A 73 1.26 2.71 1.00
CA ASP A 73 1.20 2.17 2.36
C ASP A 73 2.05 2.98 3.35
N PHE A 74 2.88 3.90 2.85
CA PHE A 74 3.76 4.77 3.64
C PHE A 74 3.23 6.21 3.74
N GLY A 75 2.03 6.47 3.20
CA GLY A 75 1.37 7.77 3.16
C GLY A 75 0.84 8.12 1.77
N ASP A 76 0.24 9.30 1.64
CA ASP A 76 -0.49 9.69 0.41
C ASP A 76 0.30 10.61 -0.54
N SER A 77 1.58 10.89 -0.24
CA SER A 77 2.40 11.85 -1.01
C SER A 77 2.53 11.52 -2.51
N VAL A 78 2.51 10.22 -2.85
CA VAL A 78 2.59 9.71 -4.22
C VAL A 78 1.36 8.90 -4.64
N TYR A 79 0.26 9.02 -3.89
CA TYR A 79 -1.00 8.37 -4.23
C TYR A 79 -1.52 8.88 -5.58
N GLY A 80 -1.74 7.95 -6.53
CA GLY A 80 -2.20 8.26 -7.88
C GLY A 80 -1.17 8.95 -8.78
N LYS A 81 0.11 9.03 -8.38
CA LYS A 81 1.19 9.65 -9.17
C LYS A 81 1.80 8.67 -10.18
N LEU A 82 2.45 9.23 -11.21
CA LEU A 82 3.20 8.44 -12.18
C LEU A 82 4.49 7.88 -11.59
N ASN A 83 5.01 6.82 -12.22
CA ASN A 83 6.18 6.10 -11.70
C ASN A 83 7.45 6.96 -11.59
N ALA A 84 7.56 8.04 -12.37
CA ALA A 84 8.67 9.00 -12.23
C ALA A 84 8.65 9.70 -10.86
N GLU A 85 7.50 10.25 -10.46
CA GLU A 85 7.32 10.88 -9.14
C GLU A 85 7.46 9.85 -8.00
N ARG A 86 6.93 8.64 -8.20
CA ARG A 86 7.06 7.53 -7.24
C ARG A 86 8.52 7.14 -7.00
N ARG A 87 9.33 7.04 -8.04
CA ARG A 87 10.79 6.81 -7.92
C ARG A 87 11.50 7.98 -7.24
N ASN A 88 11.10 9.22 -7.52
CA ASN A 88 11.67 10.40 -6.85
C ASN A 88 11.38 10.39 -5.34
N PHE A 89 10.18 10.00 -4.93
CA PHE A 89 9.86 9.80 -3.51
C PHE A 89 10.77 8.77 -2.85
N VAL A 90 11.03 7.64 -3.54
CA VAL A 90 11.97 6.62 -3.04
C VAL A 90 13.37 7.21 -2.87
N ALA A 91 13.89 7.94 -3.86
CA ALA A 91 15.21 8.55 -3.78
C ALA A 91 15.31 9.56 -2.61
N GLN A 92 14.31 10.41 -2.43
CA GLN A 92 14.26 11.39 -1.34
C GLN A 92 14.15 10.75 0.06
N ASN A 93 13.60 9.53 0.14
CA ASN A 93 13.37 8.82 1.41
C ASN A 93 14.26 7.57 1.55
N GLN A 94 15.36 7.46 0.79
CA GLN A 94 16.20 6.26 0.74
C GLN A 94 16.59 5.76 2.14
N GLY A 95 16.97 6.68 3.04
CA GLY A 95 17.39 6.35 4.40
C GLY A 95 16.30 5.76 5.32
N LYS A 96 15.03 5.81 4.91
CA LYS A 96 13.89 5.26 5.67
C LYS A 96 13.57 3.81 5.31
N PHE A 97 13.91 3.35 4.10
CA PHE A 97 13.61 1.99 3.66
C PHE A 97 14.46 0.97 4.42
N GLY A 98 13.83 -0.10 4.91
CA GLY A 98 14.44 -1.07 5.81
C GLY A 98 14.54 -0.62 7.27
N LYS A 99 14.04 0.59 7.60
CA LYS A 99 14.01 1.13 8.97
C LYS A 99 12.59 1.49 9.40
N THR A 100 12.03 2.54 8.79
CA THR A 100 10.67 3.02 9.07
C THR A 100 9.69 2.55 8.00
N TYR A 101 10.15 2.34 6.77
CA TYR A 101 9.37 1.78 5.66
C TYR A 101 9.88 0.39 5.30
N ILE A 102 9.09 -0.64 5.54
CA ILE A 102 9.43 -2.03 5.21
C ILE A 102 8.65 -2.46 3.98
N VAL A 103 9.39 -2.86 2.94
CA VAL A 103 8.82 -3.22 1.64
C VAL A 103 8.70 -4.73 1.51
N LEU A 104 7.54 -5.20 1.05
CA LEU A 104 7.35 -6.55 0.55
C LEU A 104 7.25 -6.54 -0.98
N PRO A 105 7.86 -7.52 -1.69
CA PRO A 105 7.82 -7.54 -3.15
C PRO A 105 6.44 -7.97 -3.67
N ASN A 106 5.84 -7.17 -4.55
CA ASN A 106 4.66 -7.54 -5.33
C ASN A 106 4.87 -7.16 -6.81
N PRO A 107 5.28 -8.12 -7.66
CA PRO A 107 5.45 -7.86 -9.09
C PRO A 107 4.13 -7.94 -9.89
N ASN A 108 3.01 -8.29 -9.24
CA ASN A 108 1.76 -8.63 -9.93
C ASN A 108 0.84 -7.41 -10.13
N TYR A 109 0.67 -6.57 -9.11
CA TYR A 109 -0.21 -5.40 -9.17
C TYR A 109 0.20 -4.33 -8.17
N GLY A 110 -0.30 -3.11 -8.34
CA GLY A 110 -0.18 -2.05 -7.34
C GLY A 110 -0.27 -0.65 -7.93
N GLY A 111 0.01 0.37 -7.11
CA GLY A 111 0.08 1.76 -7.56
C GLY A 111 1.11 1.97 -8.68
N PHE A 112 2.13 1.12 -8.77
CA PHE A 112 3.11 1.17 -9.87
C PHE A 112 2.48 0.86 -11.23
N GLU A 113 1.42 0.04 -11.28
CA GLU A 113 0.74 -0.30 -12.53
C GLU A 113 -0.03 0.93 -13.05
N GLY A 114 -0.79 1.59 -12.17
CA GLY A 114 -1.45 2.86 -12.47
C GLY A 114 -0.47 3.98 -12.81
N GLY A 115 0.75 3.92 -12.27
CA GLY A 115 1.81 4.87 -12.52
C GLY A 115 2.50 4.74 -13.89
N LEU A 116 2.12 3.76 -14.72
CA LEU A 116 2.66 3.59 -16.08
C LEU A 116 2.21 4.69 -17.04
N ALA A 117 0.99 5.20 -16.87
CA ALA A 117 0.42 6.24 -17.71
C ALA A 117 -0.73 6.98 -17.01
N LYS A 118 -0.98 8.21 -17.44
CA LYS A 118 -2.16 8.95 -16.99
C LYS A 118 -3.43 8.19 -17.37
N ASP A 119 -4.37 8.09 -16.44
CA ASP A 119 -5.65 7.40 -16.63
C ASP A 119 -5.54 5.90 -16.98
N TYR A 120 -4.41 5.24 -16.69
CA TYR A 120 -4.16 3.82 -16.99
C TYR A 120 -5.33 2.89 -16.62
N PHE A 121 -5.90 3.04 -15.42
CA PHE A 121 -7.00 2.18 -14.97
C PHE A 121 -8.34 2.45 -15.68
N LYS A 122 -8.50 3.60 -16.34
CA LYS A 122 -9.70 3.94 -17.14
C LYS A 122 -9.65 3.37 -18.56
N GLY A 123 -8.46 3.01 -19.06
CA GLY A 123 -8.31 2.39 -20.38
C GLY A 123 -8.85 0.96 -20.44
N ASP A 124 -9.14 0.48 -21.64
CA ASP A 124 -9.50 -0.93 -21.87
C ASP A 124 -8.27 -1.85 -21.77
N SER A 125 -8.47 -3.15 -21.98
CA SER A 125 -7.38 -4.14 -21.91
C SER A 125 -6.29 -3.90 -22.96
N ALA A 126 -6.64 -3.48 -24.17
CA ALA A 126 -5.68 -3.23 -25.24
C ALA A 126 -4.80 -2.02 -24.91
N ALA A 127 -5.40 -0.93 -24.43
CA ALA A 127 -4.70 0.25 -23.97
C ALA A 127 -3.76 -0.07 -22.80
N LYS A 128 -4.19 -0.92 -21.84
CA LYS A 128 -3.32 -1.36 -20.73
C LYS A 128 -2.11 -2.15 -21.23
N VAL A 129 -2.31 -3.09 -22.17
CA VAL A 129 -1.21 -3.85 -22.78
C VAL A 129 -0.22 -2.92 -23.50
N GLN A 130 -0.73 -1.98 -24.30
CA GLN A 130 0.09 -1.00 -25.00
C GLN A 130 0.94 -0.18 -24.03
N ASN A 131 0.33 0.38 -22.98
CA ASN A 131 1.03 1.13 -21.94
C ASN A 131 2.14 0.31 -21.26
N ARG A 132 1.91 -0.99 -21.03
CA ARG A 132 2.94 -1.88 -20.45
C ARG A 132 4.13 -2.03 -21.40
N LEU A 133 3.86 -2.27 -22.68
CA LEU A 133 4.91 -2.45 -23.71
C LEU A 133 5.73 -1.16 -23.91
N GLU A 134 5.09 0.00 -23.98
CA GLU A 134 5.75 1.30 -24.16
C GLU A 134 6.66 1.71 -23.00
N ASN A 135 6.41 1.17 -21.81
CA ASN A 135 7.24 1.43 -20.63
C ASN A 135 8.43 0.47 -20.49
N VAL A 136 8.61 -0.49 -21.42
CA VAL A 136 9.79 -1.35 -21.46
C VAL A 136 10.97 -0.57 -22.04
N ARG A 137 12.05 -0.46 -21.25
CA ARG A 137 13.33 0.08 -21.73
C ARG A 137 14.15 -1.07 -22.31
N ALA A 138 14.19 -1.16 -23.63
CA ALA A 138 14.92 -2.20 -24.35
C ALA A 138 16.33 -1.73 -24.72
N TRP A 139 17.31 -2.64 -24.60
CA TRP A 139 18.62 -2.48 -25.24
C TRP A 139 18.46 -2.57 -26.76
N ASP A 140 19.25 -1.79 -27.52
CA ASP A 140 19.18 -1.71 -28.98
C ASP A 140 19.93 -2.85 -29.70
N GLY A 141 20.58 -3.74 -28.95
CA GLY A 141 21.30 -4.88 -29.48
C GLY A 141 22.69 -4.52 -30.02
N LYS A 142 23.17 -3.31 -29.77
CA LYS A 142 24.47 -2.81 -30.22
C LYS A 142 25.40 -2.46 -29.07
#